data_AF-A0A3D9HEM5-F1
#
_entry.id   AF-A0A3D9HEM5-F1
#
_cell.length_a   1.000
_cell.length_b   1.000
_cell.length_c   1.000
_cell.angle_alpha   90.00
_cell.angle_beta   90.00
_cell.angle_gamma   90.00
#
_symmetry.space_group_name_H-M   'P 1'
#
loop_
_entity.id
_entity.type
_entity.pdbx_description
1 polymer ?
#
loop_
_entity_poly.entity_id
_entity_poly.type
_entity_poly.pdbx_seq_one_letter_code
_entity_poly.pdbx_strand_id
1 'polypeptide(L)'
;MLHHIKYFLFKLSNIQPCKNDIYNWMLYRYVNRIEYALKHGNYKTRKLAAEALGELGSSASIPVLFKSIDDKVQNVSIAVLNALDQIGCQDELGATIIKKRFDWVKKQRNKKAKQEANKGKKYNIYRWERASKKSFERVKEQLKKPIR
;
A
#
# COMPACT_ATOMS: atom_id res chain seq x y z
N MET A 1 33.44 -3.91 12.23
CA MET A 1 34.07 -4.37 10.98
C MET A 1 33.13 -5.18 10.07
N LEU A 2 32.49 -6.27 10.54
CA LEU A 2 31.64 -7.15 9.71
C LEU A 2 30.55 -6.45 8.88
N HIS A 3 29.88 -5.43 9.43
CA HIS A 3 28.80 -4.73 8.74
C HIS A 3 29.27 -3.83 7.57
N HIS A 4 30.58 -3.50 7.49
CA HIS A 4 31.15 -2.81 6.33
C HIS A 4 31.28 -3.76 5.15
N ILE A 5 31.82 -4.96 5.38
CA ILE A 5 31.99 -6.00 4.36
C ILE A 5 30.62 -6.41 3.80
N LYS A 6 29.62 -6.55 4.67
CA LYS A 6 28.25 -6.88 4.24
C LYS A 6 27.64 -5.88 3.27
N TYR A 7 27.92 -4.58 3.41
CA TYR A 7 27.44 -3.58 2.46
C TYR A 7 28.03 -3.81 1.06
N PHE A 8 29.33 -4.11 0.97
CA PHE A 8 29.97 -4.43 -0.30
C PHE A 8 29.41 -5.71 -0.92
N LEU A 9 29.23 -6.77 -0.13
CA LEU A 9 28.62 -8.03 -0.59
C LEU A 9 27.18 -7.83 -1.07
N PHE A 10 26.42 -6.95 -0.41
CA PHE A 10 25.08 -6.59 -0.85
C PHE A 10 25.08 -5.83 -2.17
N LYS A 11 26.04 -4.91 -2.38
CA LYS A 11 26.20 -4.19 -3.64
C LYS A 11 26.56 -5.12 -4.82
N LEU A 12 27.29 -6.20 -4.54
CA LEU A 12 27.58 -7.26 -5.50
C LEU A 12 26.42 -8.25 -5.69
N SER A 13 25.27 -8.02 -5.03
CA SER A 13 24.07 -8.87 -5.07
C SER A 13 24.24 -10.27 -4.45
N ASN A 14 25.29 -10.50 -3.65
CA ASN A 14 25.58 -11.82 -3.07
C ASN A 14 24.77 -12.12 -1.80
N ILE A 15 24.45 -11.09 -1.00
CA ILE A 15 23.80 -11.25 0.31
C ILE A 15 22.80 -10.11 0.54
N GLN A 16 21.63 -10.40 1.12
CA GLN A 16 20.69 -9.37 1.56
C GLN A 16 20.94 -9.00 3.03
N PRO A 17 20.96 -7.70 3.39
CA PRO A 17 21.20 -7.28 4.75
C PRO A 17 20.02 -7.62 5.66
N CYS A 18 20.34 -8.18 6.83
CA CYS A 18 19.36 -8.51 7.86
C CYS A 18 19.01 -7.26 8.68
N LYS A 19 17.99 -7.38 9.56
CA LYS A 19 17.61 -6.32 10.51
C LYS A 19 18.79 -5.79 11.31
N ASN A 20 19.65 -6.67 11.80
CA ASN A 20 20.82 -6.27 12.58
C ASN A 20 21.82 -5.45 11.75
N ASP A 21 21.94 -5.73 10.46
CA ASP A 21 22.86 -4.99 9.58
C ASP A 21 22.38 -3.57 9.31
N ILE A 22 21.06 -3.42 9.07
CA ILE A 22 20.42 -2.11 8.88
C ILE A 22 20.48 -1.31 10.19
N TYR A 23 20.21 -1.95 11.33
CA TYR A 23 20.32 -1.30 12.64
C TYR A 23 21.73 -0.81 12.93
N ASN A 24 22.75 -1.63 12.65
CA ASN A 24 24.14 -1.19 12.76
C ASN A 24 24.42 0.00 11.84
N TRP A 25 23.96 -0.02 10.58
CA TRP A 25 24.15 1.12 9.68
C TRP A 25 23.46 2.38 10.19
N MET A 26 22.30 2.26 10.84
CA MET A 26 21.60 3.38 11.46
C MET A 26 22.37 3.93 12.66
N LEU A 27 22.83 3.07 13.58
CA LEU A 27 23.64 3.47 14.74
C LEU A 27 24.90 4.25 14.35
N TYR A 28 25.59 3.80 13.31
CA TYR A 28 26.78 4.48 12.77
C TYR A 28 26.44 5.59 11.77
N ARG A 29 25.16 5.93 11.59
CA ARG A 29 24.65 6.98 10.69
C ARG A 29 25.12 6.85 9.23
N TYR A 30 25.25 5.64 8.72
CA TYR A 30 25.58 5.37 7.32
C TYR A 30 24.36 5.52 6.40
N VAL A 31 23.85 6.74 6.27
CA VAL A 31 22.64 7.08 5.50
C VAL A 31 22.69 6.53 4.08
N ASN A 32 23.81 6.73 3.37
CA ASN A 32 23.99 6.26 1.99
C ASN A 32 23.77 4.74 1.83
N ARG A 33 24.14 3.94 2.84
CA ARG A 33 23.96 2.47 2.79
C ARG A 33 22.50 2.09 2.97
N ILE A 34 21.81 2.78 3.85
CA ILE A 34 20.39 2.58 4.12
C ILE A 34 19.56 3.01 2.90
N GLU A 35 19.88 4.15 2.28
CA GLU A 35 19.27 4.59 1.02
C GLU A 35 19.48 3.58 -0.12
N TYR A 36 20.69 3.02 -0.22
CA TYR A 36 20.99 1.99 -1.20
C TYR A 36 20.15 0.73 -0.93
N ALA A 37 20.00 0.33 0.33
CA ALA A 37 19.15 -0.78 0.74
C ALA A 37 17.67 -0.54 0.45
N LEU A 38 17.19 0.70 0.58
CA LEU A 38 15.82 1.04 0.20
C LEU A 38 15.58 0.88 -1.31
N LYS A 39 16.57 1.14 -2.16
CA LYS A 39 16.42 1.03 -3.63
C LYS A 39 16.58 -0.41 -4.13
N HIS A 40 17.59 -1.12 -3.64
CA HIS A 40 18.03 -2.40 -4.21
C HIS A 40 17.72 -3.62 -3.34
N GLY A 41 17.19 -3.40 -2.14
CA GLY A 41 16.84 -4.49 -1.24
C GLY A 41 15.65 -5.31 -1.73
N ASN A 42 15.54 -6.52 -1.19
CA ASN A 42 14.27 -7.25 -1.21
C ASN A 42 13.21 -6.52 -0.35
N TYR A 43 11.94 -6.95 -0.45
CA TYR A 43 10.85 -6.25 0.25
C TYR A 43 11.04 -6.13 1.78
N LYS A 44 11.69 -7.10 2.43
CA LYS A 44 11.97 -7.05 3.88
C LYS A 44 13.03 -5.99 4.18
N THR A 45 14.14 -6.02 3.43
CA THR A 45 15.24 -5.06 3.53
C THR A 45 14.77 -3.64 3.23
N ARG A 46 13.97 -3.43 2.17
CA ARG A 46 13.43 -2.10 1.83
C ARG A 46 12.56 -1.54 2.94
N LYS A 47 11.68 -2.36 3.51
CA LYS A 47 10.85 -1.96 4.65
C LYS A 47 11.69 -1.49 5.83
N LEU A 48 12.67 -2.30 6.23
CA LEU A 48 13.57 -1.99 7.35
C LEU A 48 14.43 -0.74 7.06
N ALA A 49 14.87 -0.55 5.82
CA ALA A 49 15.61 0.62 5.41
C ALA A 49 14.76 1.89 5.50
N ALA A 50 13.49 1.85 5.08
CA ALA A 50 12.57 2.96 5.23
C ALA A 50 12.35 3.33 6.71
N GLU A 51 12.08 2.33 7.56
CA GLU A 51 11.93 2.52 9.02
C GLU A 51 13.19 3.19 9.61
N ALA A 52 14.38 2.69 9.28
CA ALA A 52 15.64 3.23 9.78
C ALA A 52 15.92 4.67 9.30
N LEU A 53 15.53 5.04 8.08
CA LEU A 53 15.67 6.42 7.59
C LEU A 53 14.74 7.39 8.33
N GLY A 54 13.52 6.95 8.68
CA GLY A 54 12.60 7.72 9.49
C GLY A 54 13.14 7.98 10.89
N GLU A 55 13.62 6.93 11.57
CA GLU A 55 14.24 7.02 12.89
C GLU A 55 15.48 7.93 12.91
N LEU A 56 16.26 7.92 11.83
CA LEU A 56 17.46 8.76 11.71
C LEU A 56 17.12 10.25 11.49
N GLY A 57 15.90 10.54 11.02
CA GLY A 57 15.41 11.92 10.87
C GLY A 57 16.15 12.75 9.83
N SER A 58 16.86 12.11 8.87
CA SER A 58 17.65 12.85 7.89
C SER A 58 16.78 13.41 6.78
N SER A 59 16.64 14.74 6.73
CA SER A 59 15.98 15.45 5.63
C SER A 59 16.61 15.18 4.27
N ALA A 60 17.91 14.84 4.22
CA ALA A 60 18.61 14.46 3.01
C ALA A 60 18.01 13.22 2.32
N SER A 61 17.33 12.35 3.07
CA SER A 61 16.73 11.12 2.53
C SER A 61 15.30 11.30 2.01
N ILE A 62 14.71 12.49 2.17
CA ILE A 62 13.36 12.82 1.67
C ILE A 62 13.20 12.49 0.18
N PRO A 63 14.13 12.86 -0.74
CA PRO A 63 13.99 12.56 -2.17
C PRO A 63 13.98 11.05 -2.46
N VAL A 64 14.75 10.27 -1.69
CA VAL A 64 14.84 8.82 -1.85
C VAL A 64 13.59 8.12 -1.31
N LEU A 65 13.04 8.61 -0.21
CA LEU A 65 11.77 8.18 0.33
C LEU A 65 10.61 8.50 -0.63
N PHE A 66 10.55 9.72 -1.18
CA PHE A 66 9.52 10.09 -2.16
C PHE A 66 9.49 9.16 -3.38
N LYS A 67 10.66 8.80 -3.93
CA LYS A 67 10.77 7.83 -5.03
C LYS A 67 10.26 6.43 -4.67
N SER A 68 10.20 6.11 -3.38
CA SER A 68 9.85 4.78 -2.87
C SER A 68 8.40 4.69 -2.33
N ILE A 69 7.61 5.77 -2.40
CA ILE A 69 6.21 5.80 -1.94
C ILE A 69 5.34 4.78 -2.70
N ASP A 70 5.63 4.58 -3.98
CA ASP A 70 4.90 3.67 -4.87
C ASP A 70 5.51 2.27 -4.97
N ASP A 71 6.19 1.81 -3.91
CA ASP A 71 6.69 0.43 -3.85
C ASP A 71 5.58 -0.61 -4.17
N LYS A 72 5.98 -1.65 -4.91
CA LYS A 72 5.09 -2.78 -5.27
C LYS A 72 4.49 -3.47 -4.05
N VAL A 73 5.18 -3.44 -2.91
CA VAL A 73 4.76 -4.07 -1.66
C VAL A 73 4.16 -3.01 -0.74
N GLN A 74 2.86 -3.14 -0.45
CA GLN A 74 2.10 -2.22 0.39
C GLN A 74 2.76 -1.92 1.75
N ASN A 75 3.37 -2.92 2.38
CA ASN A 75 4.05 -2.75 3.66
C ASN A 75 5.29 -1.85 3.57
N VAL A 76 6.00 -1.86 2.43
CA VAL A 76 7.15 -0.98 2.19
C VAL A 76 6.66 0.45 1.99
N SER A 77 5.63 0.66 1.16
CA SER A 77 5.02 1.98 0.98
C SER A 77 4.56 2.60 2.29
N ILE A 78 3.93 1.82 3.18
CA ILE A 78 3.50 2.31 4.50
C ILE A 78 4.71 2.71 5.35
N ALA A 79 5.77 1.90 5.37
CA ALA A 79 6.99 2.25 6.11
C ALA A 79 7.63 3.54 5.59
N VAL A 80 7.66 3.73 4.27
CA VAL A 80 8.17 4.96 3.64
C VAL A 80 7.34 6.18 4.02
N LEU A 81 6.01 6.06 4.00
CA LEU A 81 5.13 7.16 4.39
C LEU A 81 5.28 7.52 5.88
N ASN A 82 5.38 6.51 6.75
CA ASN A 82 5.65 6.74 8.18
C ASN A 82 6.99 7.44 8.38
N ALA A 83 8.03 7.06 7.62
CA ALA A 83 9.34 7.69 7.70
C ALA A 83 9.30 9.17 7.26
N LEU A 84 8.57 9.49 6.19
CA LEU A 84 8.37 10.87 5.75
C LEU A 84 7.62 11.72 6.77
N ASP A 85 6.63 11.13 7.44
CA ASP A 85 5.86 11.78 8.52
C ASP A 85 6.76 12.05 9.74
N GLN A 86 7.59 11.08 10.14
CA GLN A 86 8.56 11.22 11.24
C GLN A 86 9.64 12.27 10.99
N ILE A 87 10.14 12.37 9.75
CA ILE A 87 11.11 13.40 9.38
C ILE A 87 10.48 14.81 9.45
N GLY A 88 9.15 14.90 9.44
CA GLY A 88 8.44 16.17 9.49
C GLY A 88 8.62 16.94 8.18
N CYS A 89 8.32 16.29 7.04
CA CYS A 89 8.25 17.00 5.76
C CYS A 89 7.14 18.06 5.84
N GLN A 90 7.50 19.29 6.23
CA GLN A 90 6.61 20.43 6.49
C GLN A 90 6.05 21.05 5.22
N ASP A 91 6.52 20.63 4.05
CA ASP A 91 6.02 21.11 2.78
C ASP A 91 4.54 20.71 2.61
N GLU A 92 3.69 21.70 2.32
CA GLU A 92 2.25 21.50 2.10
C GLU A 92 1.99 20.46 0.99
N LEU A 93 2.81 20.48 -0.06
CA LEU A 93 2.78 19.48 -1.14
C LEU A 93 3.15 18.08 -0.63
N GLY A 94 4.17 17.97 0.23
CA GLY A 94 4.58 16.70 0.83
C GLY A 94 3.46 16.12 1.70
N ALA A 95 2.89 16.93 2.59
CA ALA A 95 1.79 16.55 3.47
C ALA A 95 0.55 16.08 2.69
N THR A 96 0.17 16.80 1.62
CA THR A 96 -0.98 16.41 0.79
C THR A 96 -0.76 15.11 0.04
N ILE A 97 0.45 14.87 -0.49
CA ILE A 97 0.83 13.61 -1.13
C ILE A 97 0.76 12.45 -0.14
N ILE A 98 1.34 12.62 1.06
CA ILE A 98 1.35 11.63 2.13
C ILE A 98 -0.09 11.25 2.51
N LYS A 99 -0.94 12.26 2.79
CA LYS A 99 -2.34 12.05 3.17
C LYS A 99 -3.14 11.30 2.09
N LYS A 100 -3.05 11.75 0.83
CA LYS A 100 -3.74 11.10 -0.30
C LYS A 100 -3.34 9.64 -0.46
N ARG A 101 -2.05 9.34 -0.28
CA ARG A 101 -1.55 7.97 -0.38
C ARG A 101 -2.05 7.10 0.78
N PHE A 102 -2.03 7.60 2.02
CA PHE A 102 -2.59 6.89 3.17
C PHE A 102 -4.07 6.55 2.98
N ASP A 103 -4.87 7.51 2.50
CA ASP A 103 -6.29 7.29 2.21
C ASP A 103 -6.50 6.21 1.15
N TRP A 104 -5.69 6.20 0.09
CA TRP A 104 -5.73 5.15 -0.93
C TRP A 104 -5.42 3.77 -0.34
N VAL A 105 -4.39 3.66 0.50
CA VAL A 105 -4.04 2.39 1.19
C VAL A 105 -5.20 1.90 2.05
N LYS A 106 -5.88 2.80 2.78
CA LYS A 106 -7.07 2.48 3.59
C LYS A 106 -8.22 1.99 2.73
N LYS A 107 -8.48 2.64 1.59
CA LYS A 107 -9.51 2.20 0.62
C LYS A 107 -9.23 0.79 0.09
N GLN A 108 -7.98 0.46 -0.26
CA GLN A 108 -7.64 -0.88 -0.73
C GLN A 108 -7.87 -1.97 0.33
N ARG A 109 -7.52 -1.69 1.58
CA ARG A 109 -7.78 -2.60 2.72
C ARG A 109 -9.29 -2.84 2.89
N ASN A 110 -10.08 -1.77 2.89
CA ASN A 110 -11.53 -1.86 3.01
C ASN A 110 -12.16 -2.65 1.84
N LYS A 111 -11.67 -2.45 0.61
CA LYS A 111 -12.10 -3.21 -0.57
C LYS A 111 -11.83 -4.70 -0.40
N LYS A 112 -10.62 -5.09 0.02
CA LYS A 112 -10.27 -6.49 0.30
C LYS A 112 -11.13 -7.09 1.42
N ALA A 113 -11.32 -6.36 2.52
CA ALA A 113 -12.16 -6.81 3.62
C ALA A 113 -13.62 -7.06 3.18
N LYS A 114 -14.17 -6.17 2.34
CA LYS A 114 -15.51 -6.34 1.76
C LYS A 114 -15.58 -7.56 0.82
N GLN A 115 -14.55 -7.79 0.02
CA GLN A 115 -14.47 -8.96 -0.85
C GLN A 115 -14.44 -10.26 -0.03
N GLU A 116 -13.61 -10.32 1.01
CA GLU A 116 -13.51 -11.50 1.87
C GLU A 116 -14.83 -11.77 2.62
N ALA A 117 -15.46 -10.72 3.15
CA ALA A 117 -16.78 -10.81 3.79
C ALA A 117 -17.90 -11.27 2.84
N ASN A 118 -17.74 -11.09 1.52
CA ASN A 118 -18.72 -11.47 0.51
C ASN A 118 -18.41 -12.82 -0.17
N LYS A 119 -17.22 -13.38 0.02
CA LYS A 119 -16.73 -14.59 -0.67
C LYS A 119 -17.59 -15.84 -0.42
N GLY A 120 -18.35 -15.87 0.67
CA GLY A 120 -19.32 -16.92 1.00
C GLY A 120 -20.79 -16.52 0.85
N LYS A 121 -21.10 -15.29 0.42
CA LYS A 121 -22.49 -14.84 0.29
C LYS A 121 -23.06 -15.32 -1.04
N LYS A 122 -24.07 -16.20 -0.97
CA LYS A 122 -24.91 -16.54 -2.12
C LYS A 122 -26.07 -15.56 -2.19
N TYR A 123 -26.19 -14.88 -3.34
CA TYR A 123 -27.33 -14.03 -3.63
C TYR A 123 -28.32 -14.81 -4.48
N ASN A 124 -29.60 -14.82 -4.10
CA ASN A 124 -30.65 -15.34 -4.96
C ASN A 124 -30.77 -14.43 -6.17
N ILE A 125 -30.28 -14.89 -7.32
CA ILE A 125 -30.46 -14.21 -8.60
C ILE A 125 -31.85 -14.59 -9.09
N TYR A 126 -32.83 -13.72 -8.84
CA TYR A 126 -34.16 -13.90 -9.38
C TYR A 126 -34.10 -13.80 -10.91
N ARG A 127 -34.43 -14.90 -11.58
CA ARG A 127 -34.55 -14.95 -13.03
C ARG A 127 -35.89 -14.34 -13.39
N TRP A 128 -35.90 -13.07 -13.77
CA TRP A 128 -37.08 -12.46 -14.37
C TRP A 128 -37.30 -13.09 -15.74
N GLU A 129 -38.32 -13.94 -15.85
CA GLU A 129 -38.81 -14.35 -17.15
C GLU A 129 -39.36 -13.09 -17.84
N ARG A 130 -38.99 -12.89 -19.12
CA ARG A 130 -39.65 -11.87 -19.94
C ARG A 130 -41.15 -12.14 -19.83
N ALA A 131 -41.90 -11.15 -19.36
CA ALA A 131 -43.36 -11.25 -19.27
C ALA A 131 -43.87 -11.79 -20.61
N SER A 132 -44.44 -13.01 -20.59
CA SER A 132 -45.00 -13.58 -21.81
C SER A 132 -46.06 -12.62 -22.33
N LYS A 133 -46.28 -12.57 -23.65
CA LYS A 133 -47.32 -11.71 -24.24
C LYS A 133 -48.68 -11.89 -23.54
N LYS A 134 -48.97 -13.11 -23.09
CA LYS A 134 -50.14 -13.48 -22.28
C LYS A 134 -50.17 -12.83 -20.89
N SER A 135 -49.02 -12.70 -20.22
CA SER A 135 -48.90 -12.00 -18.94
C SER A 135 -49.07 -10.49 -19.11
N PHE A 136 -48.47 -9.90 -20.15
CA PHE A 136 -48.64 -8.48 -20.48
C PHE A 136 -50.09 -8.14 -20.83
N GLU A 137 -50.76 -8.96 -21.65
CA GLU A 137 -52.15 -8.73 -22.02
C GLU A 137 -53.13 -8.88 -20.85
N ARG A 138 -52.91 -9.85 -19.94
CA ARG A 138 -53.69 -9.95 -18.70
C ARG A 138 -53.54 -8.72 -17.81
N VAL A 139 -52.32 -8.22 -17.61
CA VAL A 139 -52.09 -7.01 -16.80
C VAL A 139 -52.75 -5.80 -17.45
N LYS A 140 -52.67 -5.69 -18.79
CA LYS A 140 -53.35 -4.63 -19.56
C LYS A 140 -54.88 -4.71 -19.45
N GLU A 141 -55.46 -5.90 -19.42
CA GLU A 141 -56.90 -6.10 -19.17
C GLU A 141 -57.32 -5.74 -17.75
N GLN A 142 -56.51 -6.07 -16.74
CA GLN A 142 -56.79 -5.72 -15.35
C GLN A 142 -56.77 -4.21 -15.12
N LEU A 143 -55.83 -3.49 -15.75
CA LEU A 143 -55.74 -2.02 -15.67
C LEU A 143 -56.88 -1.28 -16.37
N LYS A 144 -57.63 -1.96 -17.26
CA LYS A 144 -58.84 -1.41 -17.89
C LYS A 144 -60.08 -1.53 -17.02
N LYS A 145 -60.05 -2.33 -15.95
CA LYS A 145 -61.19 -2.47 -15.04
C LYS A 145 -61.22 -1.23 -14.13
N PRO A 146 -62.39 -0.61 -13.92
CA PRO A 146 -62.50 0.50 -12.98
C PRO A 146 -62.07 -0.01 -11.61
N ILE A 147 -61.18 0.76 -10.97
CA ILE A 147 -60.79 0.50 -9.58
C ILE A 147 -62.06 0.69 -8.75
N ARG A 148 -62.44 -0.37 -8.05
CA ARG A 148 -63.66 -0.42 -7.25
C ARG A 148 -63.47 0.32 -5.94
#